data_AF-A0A8T4YPK0-F1
#
_entry.id   AF-A0A8T4YPK0-F1
#
_cell.length_a   1.000
_cell.length_b   1.000
_cell.length_c   1.000
_cell.angle_alpha   90.00
_cell.angle_beta   90.00
_cell.angle_gamma   90.00
#
_symmetry.space_group_name_H-M   'P 1'
#
loop_
_entity.id
_entity.type
_entity.pdbx_description
1 polymer ?
#
loop_
_entity_poly.entity_id
_entity_poly.type
_entity_poly.pdbx_seq_one_letter_code
_entity_poly.pdbx_strand_id
1 'polypeptide(L)'
;MIVDGGVLALEKGLDHLKEIDAIIFDCDGTLIDVSSSFPLVGKIITAIYLDKFFGVECKIGNEYDEVFQLLKMLGGFNNVRSIVLLILQAIFVELGCPDPRRKTIEPIPIDLDYYKGFISWGKSSPKPVENALRWLTSSAIKLLGRYVEPNYLE
;
A
#
# COMPACT_ATOMS: atom_id res chain seq x y z
N MET A 1 27.12 -14.20 18.47
CA MET A 1 26.83 -15.44 17.73
C MET A 1 25.83 -15.07 16.65
N ILE A 2 26.30 -14.89 15.41
CA ILE A 2 25.42 -14.63 14.27
C ILE A 2 24.95 -16.01 13.81
N VAL A 3 23.65 -16.27 13.91
CA VAL A 3 23.04 -17.42 13.25
C VAL A 3 22.95 -17.04 11.77
N ASP A 4 23.99 -17.40 11.01
CA ASP A 4 24.03 -17.23 9.57
C ASP A 4 23.32 -18.44 8.95
N GLY A 5 22.03 -18.27 8.69
CA GLY A 5 21.18 -19.30 8.08
C GLY A 5 20.49 -20.23 9.09
N GLY A 6 19.18 -20.35 8.92
CA GLY A 6 18.33 -21.32 9.61
C GLY A 6 17.04 -21.52 8.82
N VAL A 7 16.60 -22.77 8.70
CA VAL A 7 15.34 -23.10 8.03
C VAL A 7 14.31 -23.43 9.10
N LEU A 8 13.22 -22.67 9.14
CA LEU A 8 12.07 -23.00 9.97
C LEU A 8 11.21 -24.01 9.21
N ALA A 9 11.13 -25.24 9.70
CA ALA A 9 10.31 -26.28 9.12
C ALA A 9 9.32 -26.82 10.16
N LEU A 10 8.08 -27.09 9.73
CA LEU A 10 7.16 -27.87 10.52
C LEU A 10 7.65 -29.33 10.53
N GLU A 11 7.70 -29.95 11.71
CA GLU A 11 8.23 -31.31 11.88
C GLU A 11 7.56 -32.33 10.94
N LYS A 12 6.23 -32.24 10.79
CA LYS A 12 5.44 -33.08 9.87
C LYS A 12 5.72 -32.84 8.38
N GLY A 13 6.30 -31.70 8.02
CA GLY A 13 6.64 -31.36 6.64
C GLY A 13 7.98 -31.96 6.18
N LEU A 14 8.85 -32.34 7.13
CA LEU A 14 10.20 -32.83 6.82
C LEU A 14 10.20 -34.18 6.09
N ASP A 15 9.27 -35.07 6.43
CA ASP A 15 9.19 -36.38 5.79
C ASP A 15 8.74 -36.27 4.32
N HIS A 16 7.87 -35.31 4.01
CA HIS A 16 7.40 -35.05 2.64
C HIS A 16 8.46 -34.38 1.75
N LEU A 17 9.49 -33.74 2.31
CA LEU A 17 10.56 -33.10 1.52
C LEU A 17 11.36 -34.11 0.68
N LYS A 18 11.43 -35.38 1.10
CA LYS A 18 12.17 -36.44 0.40
C LYS A 18 11.48 -36.93 -0.88
N GLU A 19 10.20 -36.60 -1.05
CA GLU A 19 9.35 -37.08 -2.14
C GLU A 19 8.99 -35.96 -3.13
N ILE A 20 9.69 -34.81 -3.09
CA ILE A 20 9.41 -33.67 -3.97
C ILE A 20 10.03 -33.91 -5.35
N ASP A 21 9.18 -34.05 -6.37
CA ASP A 21 9.59 -34.13 -7.78
C ASP A 21 9.79 -32.76 -8.46
N ALA A 22 9.15 -31.71 -7.93
CA ALA A 22 9.20 -30.37 -8.48
C ALA A 22 9.04 -29.29 -7.39
N ILE A 23 9.81 -28.20 -7.54
CA ILE A 23 9.69 -26.99 -6.70
C ILE A 23 9.12 -25.87 -7.56
N ILE A 24 7.99 -25.30 -7.11
CA ILE A 24 7.38 -24.14 -7.74
C ILE A 24 7.70 -22.93 -6.88
N PHE A 25 8.35 -21.93 -7.48
CA PHE A 25 8.65 -20.67 -6.82
C PHE A 25 7.57 -19.65 -7.16
N ASP A 26 7.07 -18.96 -6.15
CA ASP A 26 6.37 -17.70 -6.38
C ASP A 26 7.35 -16.66 -6.95
N CYS A 27 6.87 -15.72 -7.74
CA CYS A 27 7.70 -14.66 -8.29
C CYS A 27 7.90 -13.55 -7.27
N ASP A 28 6.80 -13.02 -6.74
CA ASP A 28 6.79 -11.82 -5.90
C ASP A 28 7.19 -12.17 -4.46
N GLY A 29 8.23 -11.53 -3.92
CA GLY A 29 8.72 -11.76 -2.57
C GLY A 29 9.51 -13.06 -2.36
N THR A 30 9.60 -13.92 -3.38
CA THR A 30 10.44 -15.14 -3.39
C THR A 30 11.58 -15.02 -4.40
N LEU A 31 11.29 -14.79 -5.68
CA LEU A 31 12.32 -14.59 -6.71
C LEU A 31 12.69 -13.12 -6.92
N ILE A 32 11.74 -12.21 -6.73
CA ILE A 32 11.89 -10.77 -6.97
C ILE A 32 11.38 -9.98 -5.76
N ASP A 33 12.18 -9.05 -5.26
CA ASP A 33 11.72 -8.12 -4.23
C ASP A 33 10.86 -7.01 -4.84
N VAL A 34 9.56 -7.06 -4.54
CA VAL A 34 8.54 -6.09 -4.98
C VAL A 34 8.01 -5.23 -3.83
N SER A 35 8.63 -5.32 -2.65
CA SER A 35 8.15 -4.65 -1.43
C SER A 35 8.06 -3.12 -1.57
N SER A 36 8.98 -2.53 -2.34
CA SER A 36 9.05 -1.08 -2.58
C SER A 36 8.24 -0.60 -3.79
N SER A 37 7.96 -1.47 -4.77
CA SER A 37 7.32 -1.07 -6.02
C SER A 37 5.82 -0.78 -5.84
N PHE A 38 5.11 -1.55 -5.02
CA PHE A 38 3.68 -1.35 -4.83
C PHE A 38 3.31 -0.04 -4.12
N PRO A 39 3.95 0.34 -2.99
CA PRO A 39 3.72 1.64 -2.38
C PRO A 39 4.06 2.79 -3.33
N LEU A 40 5.18 2.68 -4.07
CA LEU A 40 5.59 3.69 -5.04
C LEU A 40 4.53 3.93 -6.13
N VAL A 41 4.00 2.85 -6.71
CA VAL A 41 2.89 2.93 -7.68
C VAL A 41 1.67 3.58 -7.04
N GLY A 42 1.35 3.21 -5.80
CA GLY A 42 0.25 3.83 -5.05
C GLY A 42 0.41 5.34 -4.91
N LYS A 43 1.59 5.81 -4.50
CA LYS A 43 1.91 7.24 -4.38
C LYS A 43 1.72 7.96 -5.71
N ILE A 44 2.28 7.44 -6.81
CA ILE A 44 2.16 8.06 -8.13
C ILE A 44 0.70 8.19 -8.55
N ILE A 45 -0.10 7.12 -8.39
CA ILE A 45 -1.53 7.15 -8.73
C ILE A 45 -2.25 8.18 -7.87
N THR A 46 -2.01 8.22 -6.55
CA THR A 46 -2.61 9.21 -5.66
C THR A 46 -2.27 10.63 -6.10
N ALA A 47 -1.01 10.92 -6.44
CA ALA A 47 -0.58 12.24 -6.93
C ALA A 47 -1.29 12.64 -8.23
N ILE A 48 -1.39 11.72 -9.19
CA ILE A 48 -2.10 11.94 -10.46
C ILE A 48 -3.56 12.30 -10.21
N TYR A 49 -4.25 11.55 -9.34
CA TYR A 49 -5.67 11.80 -9.07
C TYR A 49 -5.91 13.17 -8.43
N LEU A 50 -5.09 13.52 -7.43
CA LEU A 50 -5.21 14.80 -6.73
C LEU A 50 -4.94 15.98 -7.66
N ASP A 51 -3.91 15.89 -8.50
CA ASP A 51 -3.60 16.94 -9.48
C ASP A 51 -4.68 17.01 -10.58
N LYS A 52 -4.94 15.91 -11.30
CA LYS A 52 -5.78 15.95 -12.51
C LYS A 52 -7.26 16.20 -12.25
N PHE A 53 -7.79 15.71 -11.13
CA PHE A 53 -9.22 15.83 -10.84
C PHE A 53 -9.54 16.97 -9.87
N PHE A 54 -8.62 17.31 -8.97
CA PHE A 54 -8.87 18.32 -7.93
C PHE A 54 -7.94 19.54 -8.01
N GLY A 55 -6.92 19.50 -8.88
CA GLY A 55 -5.92 20.57 -9.01
C GLY A 55 -5.10 20.76 -7.74
N VAL A 56 -4.85 19.66 -7.03
CA VAL A 56 -4.07 19.63 -5.80
C VAL A 56 -2.71 19.02 -6.11
N GLU A 57 -1.69 19.86 -6.22
CA GLU A 57 -0.30 19.40 -6.22
C GLU A 57 0.09 18.97 -4.80
N CYS A 58 0.72 17.80 -4.68
CA CYS A 58 1.08 17.22 -3.40
C CYS A 58 2.50 16.66 -3.44
N LYS A 59 3.15 16.65 -2.27
CA LYS A 59 4.29 15.78 -2.02
C LYS A 59 3.81 14.59 -1.21
N ILE A 60 4.16 13.38 -1.62
CA ILE A 60 3.76 12.17 -0.91
C ILE A 60 5.00 11.58 -0.24
N GLY A 61 4.95 11.57 1.10
CA GLY A 61 6.03 11.19 1.98
C GLY A 61 6.02 9.72 2.38
N ASN A 62 6.90 9.37 3.32
CA ASN A 62 7.05 7.99 3.83
C ASN A 62 5.84 7.54 4.65
N GLU A 63 5.03 8.46 5.17
CA GLU A 63 3.81 8.12 5.92
C GLU A 63 2.82 7.32 5.06
N TYR A 64 2.88 7.50 3.73
CA TYR A 64 2.07 6.74 2.80
C TYR A 64 2.46 5.25 2.79
N ASP A 65 3.76 4.94 2.84
CA ASP A 65 4.24 3.56 2.81
C ASP A 65 3.83 2.82 4.08
N GLU A 66 3.90 3.51 5.22
CA GLU A 66 3.43 2.98 6.51
C GLU A 66 1.92 2.65 6.46
N VAL A 67 1.09 3.59 5.99
CA VAL A 67 -0.35 3.35 5.79
C VAL A 67 -0.58 2.17 4.83
N PHE A 68 0.15 2.12 3.73
CA PHE A 68 0.02 1.06 2.73
C PHE A 68 0.27 -0.33 3.34
N GLN A 69 1.36 -0.47 4.10
CA GLN A 69 1.71 -1.73 4.75
C GLN A 69 0.71 -2.11 5.85
N LEU A 70 0.30 -1.15 6.68
CA LEU A 70 -0.71 -1.39 7.71
C LEU A 70 -2.02 -1.91 7.11
N LEU A 71 -2.47 -1.32 6.00
CA LEU A 71 -3.69 -1.76 5.31
C LEU A 71 -3.53 -3.17 4.71
N LYS A 72 -2.36 -3.50 4.15
CA LYS A 72 -2.04 -4.87 3.69
C LYS A 72 -2.13 -5.89 4.85
N MET A 73 -1.60 -5.54 6.02
CA MET A 73 -1.60 -6.40 7.20
C MET A 73 -3.00 -6.69 7.75
N LEU A 74 -4.02 -5.90 7.41
CA LEU A 74 -5.41 -6.17 7.80
C LEU A 74 -6.05 -7.31 6.98
N GLY A 75 -5.41 -7.82 5.92
CA GLY A 75 -5.87 -8.98 5.14
C GLY A 75 -7.06 -8.74 4.20
N GLY A 76 -7.77 -7.61 4.33
CA GLY A 76 -8.89 -7.21 3.45
C GLY A 76 -8.51 -6.38 2.22
N PHE A 77 -7.25 -5.94 2.13
CA PHE A 77 -6.77 -5.02 1.08
C PHE A 77 -5.73 -5.68 0.18
N ASN A 78 -6.16 -6.66 -0.60
CA ASN A 78 -5.23 -7.52 -1.34
C ASN A 78 -4.63 -6.88 -2.60
N ASN A 79 -5.25 -5.84 -3.14
CA ASN A 79 -4.74 -5.14 -4.34
C ASN A 79 -4.44 -3.66 -4.07
N VAL A 80 -3.50 -3.11 -4.84
CA VAL A 80 -3.05 -1.71 -4.76
C VAL A 80 -4.21 -0.74 -4.97
N ARG A 81 -5.14 -1.04 -5.88
CA ARG A 81 -6.27 -0.16 -6.22
C ARG A 81 -7.17 0.09 -5.00
N SER A 82 -7.50 -0.94 -4.24
CA SER A 82 -8.33 -0.82 -3.03
C SER A 82 -7.66 0.04 -1.96
N ILE A 83 -6.34 -0.11 -1.79
CA ILE A 83 -5.56 0.70 -0.84
C ILE A 83 -5.54 2.16 -1.28
N VAL A 84 -5.18 2.41 -2.54
CA VAL A 84 -5.14 3.76 -3.12
C VAL A 84 -6.50 4.44 -3.04
N LEU A 85 -7.58 3.71 -3.31
CA LEU A 85 -8.94 4.24 -3.21
C LEU A 85 -9.27 4.69 -1.78
N LEU A 86 -8.96 3.87 -0.77
CA LEU A 86 -9.19 4.23 0.62
C LEU A 86 -8.38 5.46 1.03
N ILE A 87 -7.10 5.51 0.63
CA ILE A 87 -6.24 6.67 0.89
C ILE A 87 -6.80 7.93 0.23
N LEU A 88 -7.21 7.84 -1.05
CA LEU A 88 -7.83 8.96 -1.76
C LEU A 88 -9.12 9.42 -1.09
N GLN A 89 -9.97 8.51 -0.62
CA GLN A 89 -11.20 8.85 0.09
C GLN A 89 -10.90 9.61 1.40
N ALA A 90 -9.92 9.16 2.18
CA ALA A 90 -9.53 9.85 3.40
C ALA A 90 -9.00 11.27 3.10
N ILE A 91 -8.15 11.41 2.07
CA ILE A 91 -7.65 12.72 1.62
C ILE A 91 -8.79 13.61 1.14
N PHE A 92 -9.75 13.05 0.38
CA PHE A 92 -10.89 13.78 -0.14
C PHE A 92 -11.77 14.37 0.98
N VAL A 93 -11.98 13.60 2.06
CA VAL A 93 -12.68 14.08 3.26
C VAL A 93 -11.91 15.22 3.92
N GLU A 94 -10.59 15.09 4.10
CA GLU A 94 -9.75 16.15 4.68
C GLU A 94 -9.69 17.42 3.81
N LEU A 95 -9.85 17.30 2.50
CA LEU A 95 -9.97 18.43 1.58
C LEU A 95 -11.34 19.14 1.67
N GLY A 96 -12.28 18.65 2.48
CA GLY A 96 -13.62 19.21 2.62
C GLY A 96 -14.56 18.79 1.49
N CYS A 97 -14.34 17.62 0.88
CA CYS A 97 -15.14 17.07 -0.21
C CYS A 97 -15.32 18.06 -1.39
N PRO A 98 -14.23 18.58 -1.98
CA PRO A 98 -14.33 19.57 -3.04
C PRO A 98 -15.01 18.99 -4.29
N ASP A 99 -15.72 19.82 -5.03
CA ASP A 99 -16.15 19.45 -6.36
C ASP A 99 -14.94 19.16 -7.26
N PRO A 100 -14.97 18.09 -8.07
CA PRO A 100 -13.89 17.81 -9.00
C PRO A 100 -13.80 18.94 -10.03
N ARG A 101 -12.60 19.49 -10.23
CA ARG A 101 -12.30 20.48 -11.27
C ARG A 101 -12.51 19.90 -12.66
N ARG A 102 -12.28 18.59 -12.81
CA ARG A 102 -12.50 17.87 -14.07
C ARG A 102 -13.51 16.75 -13.89
N LYS A 103 -14.54 16.75 -14.72
CA LYS A 103 -15.64 15.76 -14.72
C LYS A 103 -15.59 14.79 -15.91
N THR A 104 -14.69 15.01 -16.86
CA THR A 104 -14.56 14.22 -18.09
C THR A 104 -13.57 13.07 -17.94
N ILE A 105 -13.88 11.91 -18.55
CA ILE A 105 -13.09 10.67 -18.50
C ILE A 105 -12.21 10.48 -19.75
N GLU A 106 -12.03 11.53 -20.55
CA GLU A 106 -11.17 11.46 -21.73
C GLU A 106 -9.74 11.08 -21.32
N PRO A 107 -9.04 10.26 -22.14
CA PRO A 107 -7.67 9.85 -21.85
C PRO A 107 -6.79 11.07 -21.52
N ILE A 108 -6.15 11.02 -20.36
CA ILE A 108 -5.25 12.08 -19.90
C ILE A 108 -3.83 11.65 -20.24
N PRO A 109 -3.06 12.45 -20.99
CA PRO A 109 -1.62 12.23 -21.08
C PRO A 109 -1.02 12.32 -19.68
N ILE A 110 -0.39 11.25 -19.22
CA ILE A 110 0.29 11.16 -17.93
C ILE A 110 1.79 11.12 -18.20
N ASP A 111 2.50 12.12 -17.70
CA ASP A 111 3.96 12.12 -17.63
C ASP A 111 4.38 11.53 -16.28
N LEU A 112 4.87 10.29 -16.31
CA LEU A 112 5.29 9.61 -15.07
C LEU A 112 6.54 10.25 -14.45
N ASP A 113 7.43 10.84 -15.25
CA ASP A 113 8.65 11.45 -14.73
C ASP A 113 8.34 12.77 -14.00
N TYR A 114 7.34 13.51 -14.48
CA TYR A 114 6.77 14.63 -13.74
C TYR A 114 6.28 14.21 -12.34
N TYR A 115 5.45 13.15 -12.25
CA TYR A 115 4.88 12.71 -10.97
C TYR A 115 5.88 12.00 -10.04
N LYS A 116 6.99 11.46 -10.57
CA LYS A 116 8.10 10.99 -9.72
C LYS A 116 8.67 12.13 -8.86
N GLY A 117 8.67 13.36 -9.37
CA GLY A 117 9.12 14.54 -8.62
C GLY A 117 8.26 14.88 -7.39
N PHE A 118 7.04 14.33 -7.31
CA PHE A 118 6.12 14.53 -6.19
C PHE A 118 6.35 13.51 -5.07
N ILE A 119 7.18 12.50 -5.31
CA ILE A 119 7.57 11.52 -4.30
C ILE A 119 8.70 12.09 -3.46
N SER A 120 8.50 12.13 -2.14
CA SER A 120 9.48 12.69 -1.22
C SER A 120 9.88 11.67 -0.16
N TRP A 121 11.14 11.73 0.25
CA TRP A 121 11.65 11.02 1.43
C TRP A 121 11.26 11.71 2.75
N GLY A 122 10.58 12.86 2.67
CA GLY A 122 10.14 13.66 3.81
C GLY A 122 8.67 13.43 4.15
N LYS A 123 8.06 14.44 4.78
CA LYS A 123 6.63 14.42 5.12
C LYS A 123 5.76 14.75 3.92
N SER A 124 4.55 14.19 3.95
CA SER A 124 3.52 14.49 2.97
C SER A 124 3.02 15.94 3.06
N SER A 125 2.68 16.55 1.94
CA SER A 125 2.04 17.87 1.84
C SER A 125 1.05 17.89 0.67
N PRO A 126 0.02 18.76 0.67
CA PRO A 126 -0.34 19.75 1.69
C PRO A 126 -0.91 19.11 2.97
N LYS A 127 -1.22 19.94 3.98
CA LYS A 127 -1.67 19.48 5.30
C LYS A 127 -2.85 18.50 5.29
N PRO A 128 -3.87 18.63 4.41
CA PRO A 128 -4.93 17.63 4.29
C PRO A 128 -4.43 16.23 3.97
N VAL A 129 -3.38 16.09 3.14
CA VAL A 129 -2.78 14.79 2.82
C VAL A 129 -2.11 14.20 4.05
N GLU A 130 -1.31 15.00 4.76
CA GLU A 130 -0.65 14.57 5.99
C GLU A 130 -1.66 14.14 7.07
N ASN A 131 -2.74 14.91 7.24
CA ASN A 131 -3.79 14.61 8.21
C ASN A 131 -4.51 13.29 7.88
N ALA A 132 -4.87 13.09 6.61
CA ALA A 132 -5.54 11.88 6.16
C ALA A 132 -4.69 10.63 6.41
N LEU A 133 -3.41 10.69 6.06
CA LEU A 133 -2.48 9.58 6.30
C LEU A 133 -2.32 9.30 7.79
N ARG A 134 -2.16 10.33 8.62
CA ARG A 134 -2.08 10.19 10.07
C ARG A 134 -3.33 9.57 10.68
N TRP A 135 -4.50 9.99 10.21
CA TRP A 135 -5.78 9.42 10.65
C TRP A 135 -5.89 7.95 10.25
N LEU A 136 -5.51 7.60 9.02
CA LEU A 136 -5.49 6.22 8.54
C LEU A 136 -4.55 5.34 9.37
N THR A 137 -3.31 5.78 9.62
CA THR A 137 -2.36 5.07 10.49
C THR A 137 -2.97 4.80 11.86
N SER A 138 -3.50 5.84 12.50
CA SER A 138 -4.09 5.75 13.84
C SER A 138 -5.31 4.83 13.89
N SER A 139 -6.04 4.71 12.77
CA SER A 139 -7.22 3.87 12.66
C SER A 139 -6.86 2.42 12.36
N ALA A 140 -5.92 2.19 11.42
CA ALA A 140 -5.47 0.86 11.03
C ALA A 140 -4.77 0.13 12.19
N ILE A 141 -3.92 0.82 12.96
CA ILE A 141 -3.24 0.23 14.13
C ILE A 141 -4.24 -0.36 15.13
N LYS A 142 -5.38 0.31 15.36
CA LYS A 142 -6.43 -0.16 16.29
C LYS A 142 -7.16 -1.41 15.79
N LEU A 143 -7.05 -1.75 14.51
CA LEU A 143 -7.72 -2.88 13.89
C LEU A 143 -6.80 -4.09 13.72
N LEU A 144 -5.48 -3.93 13.87
CA LEU A 144 -4.54 -5.04 13.84
C LEU A 144 -4.91 -6.08 14.92
N GLY A 145 -4.90 -7.36 14.55
CA GLY A 145 -5.24 -8.46 15.46
C GLY A 145 -6.74 -8.63 15.76
N ARG A 146 -7.59 -7.64 15.44
CA ARG A 146 -9.02 -7.65 15.79
C ARG A 146 -9.84 -8.72 15.04
N TYR A 147 -9.33 -9.17 13.89
CA TYR A 147 -9.95 -10.20 13.05
C TYR A 147 -9.18 -11.53 13.10
N VAL A 148 -8.27 -11.69 14.06
CA VAL A 148 -7.46 -12.91 14.24
C VAL A 148 -8.08 -13.82 15.32
N GLU A 149 -9.40 -13.71 15.57
CA GLU A 149 -10.09 -14.64 16.48
C GLU A 149 -10.33 -15.99 15.77
N PRO A 150 -10.05 -17.14 16.42
CA PRO A 150 -10.11 -18.47 15.81
C PRO A 150 -11.51 -18.95 15.35
N ASN A 151 -12.58 -18.20 15.64
CA ASN A 151 -13.96 -18.71 15.52
C ASN A 151 -14.62 -18.48 14.15
N TYR A 152 -13.85 -18.35 13.07
CA TYR A 152 -14.38 -18.20 11.70
C TYR A 152 -14.20 -19.43 10.81
N LEU A 153 -13.88 -20.58 11.41
CA LEU A 153 -13.88 -21.89 10.74
C LEU A 153 -14.75 -22.86 11.56
N GLU A 154 -16.06 -22.61 11.59
CA GLU A 154 -17.08 -23.65 11.81
C GLU A 154 -17.72 -24.03 10.48
#